data_AF-A0A6S6XT06-F1
#
_entry.id   AF-A0A6S6XT06-F1
#
_cell.length_a   1.000
_cell.length_b   1.000
_cell.length_c   1.000
_cell.angle_alpha   90.00
_cell.angle_beta   90.00
_cell.angle_gamma   90.00
#
_symmetry.space_group_name_H-M   'P 1'
#
loop_
_entity.id
_entity.type
_entity.pdbx_description
1 polymer ?
#
loop_
_entity_poly.entity_id
_entity_poly.type
_entity_poly.pdbx_seq_one_letter_code
_entity_poly.pdbx_strand_id
1 'polypeptide(L)'
;MLFGNLKEIREFERRRLPFMCSLEDREILISIGYADEIGTPLSLKELTLELTGLNLMGLGSTTTIRRRLIRLINHGMVVKRIANHDGRVIHLMLSSKALRLFAGYGRMMMGMRWPRAQRLAR
;
A
#
# COMPACT_ATOMS: atom_id res chain seq x y z
N MET A 1 0.47 16.03 -21.02
CA MET A 1 -0.66 16.34 -20.12
C MET A 1 -0.42 15.68 -18.76
N LEU A 2 0.55 16.17 -17.98
CA LEU A 2 0.93 15.55 -16.70
C LEU A 2 -0.23 15.58 -15.68
N PHE A 3 -0.79 16.77 -15.44
CA PHE A 3 -1.85 16.95 -14.44
C PHE A 3 -3.18 16.29 -14.82
N GLY A 4 -3.45 16.08 -16.11
CA GLY A 4 -4.60 15.28 -16.57
C GLY A 4 -4.51 13.84 -16.08
N ASN A 5 -3.37 13.19 -16.32
CA ASN A 5 -3.10 11.84 -15.83
C ASN A 5 -3.18 11.76 -14.29
N LEU A 6 -2.62 12.73 -13.57
CA LEU A 6 -2.71 12.78 -12.09
C LEU A 6 -4.17 12.88 -11.60
N LYS A 7 -5.01 13.65 -12.30
CA LYS A 7 -6.43 13.76 -11.98
C LYS A 7 -7.16 12.44 -12.23
N GLU A 8 -6.88 11.76 -13.34
CA GLU A 8 -7.45 10.45 -13.63
C GLU A 8 -7.06 9.43 -12.55
N ILE A 9 -5.78 9.34 -12.17
CA ILE A 9 -5.30 8.48 -11.07
C ILE A 9 -6.16 8.72 -9.83
N ARG A 10 -6.34 9.99 -9.46
CA ARG A 10 -7.09 10.33 -8.25
C ARG A 10 -8.57 9.97 -8.35
N GLU A 11 -9.18 10.09 -9.52
CA GLU A 11 -10.57 9.66 -9.75
C GLU A 11 -10.72 8.14 -9.67
N PHE A 12 -9.77 7.39 -10.21
CA PHE A 12 -9.74 5.94 -10.07
C PHE A 12 -9.61 5.52 -8.61
N GLU A 13 -8.67 6.10 -7.86
CA GLU A 13 -8.51 5.85 -6.44
C GLU A 13 -9.82 6.09 -5.68
N ARG A 14 -10.49 7.22 -5.92
CA ARG A 14 -11.77 7.55 -5.26
C ARG A 14 -12.87 6.53 -5.58
N ARG A 15 -12.95 6.05 -6.82
CA ARG A 15 -14.01 5.13 -7.26
C ARG A 15 -13.75 3.68 -6.89
N ARG A 16 -12.50 3.23 -6.96
CA ARG A 16 -12.11 1.82 -6.87
C ARG A 16 -11.37 1.46 -5.60
N LEU A 17 -10.71 2.43 -4.96
CA LEU A 17 -9.91 2.25 -3.74
C LEU A 17 -10.41 3.17 -2.60
N PRO A 18 -11.72 3.25 -2.30
CA PRO A 18 -12.25 4.19 -1.31
C PRO A 18 -11.74 3.93 0.12
N PHE A 19 -11.24 2.71 0.40
CA PHE A 19 -10.63 2.33 1.66
C PHE A 19 -9.21 2.88 1.85
N MET A 20 -8.55 3.35 0.78
CA MET A 20 -7.23 3.97 0.80
C MET A 20 -7.39 5.49 1.01
N CYS A 21 -7.81 5.86 2.22
CA CYS A 21 -8.23 7.23 2.52
C CYS A 21 -7.05 8.16 2.81
N SER A 22 -5.92 7.63 3.27
CA SER A 22 -4.74 8.41 3.65
C SER A 22 -3.46 7.89 2.99
N LEU A 23 -2.39 8.68 3.12
CA LEU A 23 -1.06 8.26 2.68
C LEU A 23 -0.63 7.00 3.43
N GLU A 24 -0.85 6.94 4.74
CA GLU A 24 -0.51 5.77 5.55
C GLU A 24 -1.25 4.50 5.11
N ASP A 25 -2.52 4.62 4.70
CA ASP A 25 -3.25 3.47 4.15
C ASP A 25 -2.57 2.95 2.88
N ARG A 26 -2.10 3.86 2.02
CA ARG A 26 -1.40 3.52 0.78
C ARG A 26 -0.08 2.83 1.08
N GLU A 27 0.73 3.43 1.95
CA GLU A 27 2.04 2.90 2.31
C GLU A 27 1.90 1.50 2.93
N ILE A 28 0.99 1.31 3.90
CA ILE A 28 0.74 -0.01 4.50
C ILE A 28 0.41 -1.07 3.43
N LEU A 29 -0.47 -0.75 2.48
CA LEU A 29 -0.91 -1.71 1.46
C LEU A 29 0.21 -2.03 0.46
N ILE A 30 0.96 -1.02 0.02
CA ILE A 30 2.09 -1.20 -0.91
C ILE A 30 3.19 -2.01 -0.23
N SER A 31 3.57 -1.67 1.00
CA SER A 31 4.59 -2.37 1.76
C SER A 31 4.26 -3.85 1.98
N ILE A 32 3.04 -4.15 2.43
CA ILE A 32 2.59 -5.53 2.60
C ILE A 32 2.60 -6.27 1.25
N GLY A 33 2.06 -5.64 0.20
CA GLY A 33 1.99 -6.26 -1.13
C GLY A 33 3.36 -6.54 -1.73
N TYR A 34 4.28 -5.58 -1.66
CA TYR A 34 5.63 -5.70 -2.18
C TYR A 34 6.43 -6.76 -1.42
N ALA A 35 6.36 -6.77 -0.10
CA ALA A 35 7.05 -7.74 0.73
C ALA A 35 6.55 -9.18 0.49
N ASP A 36 5.24 -9.36 0.27
CA ASP A 36 4.67 -10.64 -0.12
C ASP A 36 5.12 -11.05 -1.54
N GLU A 37 5.15 -10.10 -2.49
CA GLU A 37 5.58 -10.33 -3.88
C GLU A 37 7.03 -10.83 -3.97
N ILE A 38 7.93 -10.30 -3.14
CA ILE A 38 9.34 -10.73 -3.08
C ILE A 38 9.57 -11.95 -2.16
N GLY A 39 8.52 -12.51 -1.57
CA GLY A 39 8.57 -13.73 -0.75
C GLY A 39 8.99 -13.52 0.71
N THR A 40 8.99 -12.28 1.21
CA THR A 40 9.33 -11.93 2.60
C THR A 40 8.16 -11.25 3.31
N PRO A 41 7.03 -11.95 3.55
CA PRO A 41 5.82 -11.33 4.08
C PRO A 41 6.04 -10.75 5.49
N LEU A 42 5.54 -9.53 5.72
CA LEU A 42 5.81 -8.79 6.94
C LEU A 42 4.93 -9.23 8.11
N SER A 43 5.52 -9.29 9.30
CA SER A 43 4.79 -9.24 10.57
C SER A 43 4.39 -7.82 10.93
N LEU A 44 3.52 -7.65 11.94
CA LEU A 44 3.17 -6.32 12.46
C LEU A 44 4.39 -5.52 12.96
N LYS A 45 5.36 -6.22 13.54
CA LYS A 45 6.59 -5.60 14.05
C LYS A 45 7.41 -5.06 12.88
N GLU A 46 7.62 -5.89 11.85
CA GLU A 46 8.40 -5.52 10.67
C GLU A 46 7.74 -4.41 9.87
N LEU A 47 6.41 -4.46 9.69
CA LEU A 47 5.66 -3.36 9.06
C LEU A 47 5.86 -2.03 9.81
N THR A 48 5.81 -2.05 11.15
CA THR A 48 6.03 -0.83 11.93
C THR A 48 7.46 -0.31 11.76
N LEU A 49 8.45 -1.21 11.69
CA LEU A 49 9.85 -0.85 11.49
C LEU A 49 10.10 -0.30 10.09
N GLU A 50 9.57 -0.93 9.07
CA GLU A 50 9.69 -0.53 7.67
C GLU A 50 9.04 0.85 7.43
N LEU A 51 7.92 1.12 8.09
CA LEU A 51 7.25 2.43 8.04
C LEU A 51 7.83 3.47 9.04
N THR A 52 8.96 3.19 9.71
CA THR A 52 9.60 4.16 10.63
C THR A 52 9.99 5.45 9.94
N GLY A 53 10.34 5.40 8.64
CA GLY A 53 10.62 6.59 7.84
C GLY A 53 9.46 7.58 7.79
N LEU A 54 8.20 7.08 7.72
CA LEU A 54 7.01 7.92 7.78
C LEU A 54 6.84 8.53 9.17
N ASN A 55 7.09 7.76 10.23
CA ASN A 55 7.01 8.23 11.61
C ASN A 55 8.03 9.37 11.88
N LEU A 56 9.23 9.29 11.32
CA LEU A 56 10.25 10.35 11.40
C LEU A 56 9.83 11.64 10.65
N MET A 57 8.96 11.52 9.64
CA MET A 57 8.37 12.66 8.92
C MET A 57 7.10 13.18 9.59
N GLY A 58 6.75 12.68 10.79
CA GLY A 58 5.50 13.02 11.51
C GLY A 58 4.24 12.37 10.92
N LEU A 59 4.40 11.45 9.97
CA LEU A 59 3.32 10.76 9.27
C LEU A 59 3.10 9.38 9.91
N GLY A 60 2.22 9.32 10.89
CA GLY A 60 1.73 8.06 11.45
C GLY A 60 2.65 7.41 12.49
N SER A 61 2.34 7.65 13.77
CA SER A 61 2.90 6.88 14.88
C SER A 61 2.57 5.39 14.77
N THR A 62 3.31 4.53 15.50
CA THR A 62 3.00 3.09 15.62
C THR A 62 1.53 2.82 15.95
N THR A 63 0.92 3.63 16.83
CA THR A 63 -0.50 3.55 17.18
C THR A 63 -1.40 3.87 15.99
N THR A 64 -1.02 4.86 15.18
CA THR A 64 -1.73 5.22 13.95
C THR A 64 -1.65 4.09 12.93
N ILE A 65 -0.47 3.53 12.69
CA ILE A 65 -0.27 2.41 11.77
C ILE A 65 -1.12 1.21 12.20
N ARG A 66 -1.09 0.84 13.49
CA ARG A 66 -1.94 -0.24 14.02
C ARG A 66 -3.42 0.00 13.79
N ARG A 67 -3.92 1.22 14.08
CA ARG A 67 -5.33 1.58 13.87
C ARG A 67 -5.72 1.51 12.41
N ARG A 68 -4.87 1.99 11.49
CA ARG A 68 -5.10 1.93 10.04
C ARG A 68 -5.10 0.48 9.55
N LEU A 69 -4.13 -0.32 9.98
CA LEU A 69 -4.05 -1.74 9.66
C LEU A 69 -5.31 -2.50 10.10
N ILE A 70 -5.80 -2.27 11.32
CA ILE A 70 -7.05 -2.88 11.80
C ILE A 70 -8.21 -2.49 10.88
N ARG A 71 -8.30 -1.23 10.47
CA ARG A 71 -9.33 -0.78 9.51
C ARG A 71 -9.22 -1.50 8.17
N LEU A 72 -8.01 -1.66 7.63
CA LEU A 72 -7.76 -2.36 6.36
C LEU A 72 -8.09 -3.85 6.44
N ILE A 73 -7.82 -4.49 7.59
CA ILE A 73 -8.26 -5.86 7.88
C ILE A 73 -9.79 -5.94 7.90
N ASN A 74 -10.47 -5.01 8.59
CA ASN A 74 -11.93 -4.98 8.67
C ASN A 74 -12.59 -4.72 7.30
N HIS A 75 -11.92 -3.98 6.40
CA HIS A 75 -12.37 -3.83 5.01
C HIS A 75 -12.07 -5.04 4.12
N GLY A 76 -11.41 -6.07 4.65
CA GLY A 76 -11.02 -7.28 3.93
C GLY A 76 -9.90 -7.05 2.91
N MET A 77 -9.08 -6.01 3.10
CA MET A 77 -7.94 -5.71 2.21
C MET A 77 -6.67 -6.45 2.63
N VAL A 78 -6.49 -6.62 3.94
CA VAL A 78 -5.36 -7.32 4.52
C VAL A 78 -5.87 -8.56 5.25
N VAL A 79 -5.18 -9.67 5.08
CA VAL A 79 -5.42 -10.92 5.80
C VAL A 79 -4.22 -11.26 6.67
N LYS A 80 -4.48 -11.98 7.75
CA LYS A 80 -3.46 -12.52 8.65
C LYS A 80 -3.27 -14.00 8.36
N ARG A 81 -2.03 -14.44 8.19
CA ARG A 81 -1.68 -15.84 8.02
C ARG A 81 -0.63 -16.24 9.05
N ILE A 82 -0.82 -17.38 9.70
CA ILE A 82 0.19 -17.94 10.58
C ILE A 82 1.39 -18.37 9.73
N ALA A 83 2.59 -18.07 10.19
CA ALA A 83 3.80 -18.49 9.50
C ALA A 83 3.95 -20.01 9.54
N ASN A 84 4.32 -20.60 8.41
CA ASN A 84 4.50 -22.05 8.32
C ASN A 84 5.68 -22.55 9.17
N HIS A 85 6.67 -21.69 9.44
CA HIS A 85 7.88 -22.03 10.18
C HIS A 85 7.78 -21.73 11.69
N ASP A 86 6.88 -20.82 12.10
CA ASP A 86 6.64 -20.50 13.51
C ASP A 86 5.16 -20.14 13.71
N GLY A 87 4.43 -21.01 14.42
CA GLY A 87 3.01 -20.82 14.73
C GLY A 87 2.70 -19.55 15.54
N ARG A 88 3.71 -18.88 16.09
CA ARG A 88 3.59 -17.63 16.85
C ARG A 88 3.69 -16.39 15.97
N VAL A 89 4.24 -16.51 14.75
CA VAL A 89 4.39 -15.40 13.82
C VAL A 89 3.14 -15.26 12.98
N ILE A 90 2.62 -14.04 12.90
CA ILE A 90 1.49 -13.68 12.06
C ILE A 90 2.00 -12.79 10.93
N HIS A 91 1.98 -13.32 9.72
CA HIS A 91 2.25 -12.58 8.49
C HIS A 91 1.01 -11.82 8.03
N LEU A 92 1.24 -10.63 7.50
CA LEU A 92 0.27 -9.79 6.84
C LEU A 92 0.40 -10.03 5.33
N MET A 93 -0.73 -10.26 4.68
CA MET A 93 -0.79 -10.42 3.22
C MET A 93 -1.97 -9.62 2.67
N LEU A 94 -1.89 -9.22 1.40
CA LEU A 94 -3.04 -8.65 0.73
C LEU A 94 -4.06 -9.75 0.41
N SER A 95 -5.34 -9.45 0.57
CA SER A 95 -6.39 -10.38 0.14
C SER A 95 -6.44 -10.47 -1.38
N SER A 96 -6.99 -11.56 -1.92
CA SER A 96 -7.22 -11.70 -3.37
C SER A 96 -8.13 -10.57 -3.93
N LYS A 97 -8.98 -9.97 -3.08
CA LYS A 97 -9.76 -8.78 -3.43
C LYS A 97 -8.84 -7.57 -3.60
N ALA A 98 -7.95 -7.31 -2.64
CA ALA A 98 -6.99 -6.22 -2.73
C ALA A 98 -6.05 -6.41 -3.94
N LEU A 99 -5.47 -7.59 -4.13
CA LEU A 99 -4.58 -7.88 -5.26
C LEU A 99 -5.24 -7.59 -6.62
N ARG A 100 -6.51 -7.98 -6.81
CA ARG A 100 -7.25 -7.66 -8.04
C ARG A 100 -7.44 -6.16 -8.26
N LEU A 101 -7.71 -5.40 -7.19
CA LEU A 101 -7.85 -3.95 -7.26
C LEU A 101 -6.52 -3.27 -7.58
N PHE A 102 -5.43 -3.72 -6.94
CA PHE A 102 -4.08 -3.22 -7.19
C PHE A 102 -3.56 -3.59 -8.58
N ALA A 103 -3.89 -4.77 -9.11
CA ALA A 103 -3.58 -5.12 -10.50
C ALA A 103 -4.29 -4.19 -11.50
N GLY A 104 -5.55 -3.84 -11.23
CA GLY A 104 -6.29 -2.84 -12.00
C GLY A 104 -5.66 -1.44 -11.90
N TYR A 105 -5.24 -1.06 -10.70
CA TYR A 105 -4.56 0.20 -10.43
C TYR A 105 -3.21 0.30 -11.17
N GLY A 106 -2.40 -0.76 -11.11
CA GLY A 106 -1.12 -0.85 -11.81
C GLY A 106 -1.28 -0.76 -13.33
N ARG A 107 -2.25 -1.46 -13.93
CA ARG A 107 -2.56 -1.34 -15.37
C ARG A 107 -2.96 0.08 -15.76
N MET A 108 -3.81 0.70 -14.94
CA MET A 108 -4.26 2.06 -15.18
C MET A 108 -3.08 3.04 -15.12
N MET A 109 -2.20 2.89 -14.12
CA MET A 109 -0.95 3.65 -14.08
C MET A 109 -0.17 3.38 -15.37
N MET A 110 0.29 2.16 -15.63
CA MET A 110 1.12 1.80 -16.80
C MET A 110 0.59 2.25 -18.17
N GLY A 111 -0.73 2.34 -18.35
CA GLY A 111 -1.36 2.83 -19.59
C GLY A 111 -1.27 4.34 -19.81
N MET A 112 -0.85 5.13 -18.82
CA MET A 112 -0.75 6.58 -18.93
C MET A 112 0.43 7.01 -19.79
N ARG A 113 0.30 8.17 -20.45
CA ARG A 113 1.40 8.78 -21.20
C ARG A 113 2.08 9.83 -20.35
N TRP A 114 3.07 9.43 -19.56
CA TRP A 114 3.89 10.38 -18.80
C TRP A 114 4.75 11.19 -19.78
N PRO A 115 4.79 12.52 -19.65
CA PRO A 115 5.82 13.29 -20.32
C PRO A 115 7.17 12.75 -19.82
N ARG A 116 7.96 12.15 -20.72
CA ARG A 116 9.35 11.78 -20.41
C ARG A 116 9.99 13.02 -19.80
N ALA A 117 10.58 12.88 -18.62
CA ALA A 117 11.24 13.97 -17.92
C ALA A 117 12.20 14.64 -18.90
N GLN A 118 11.80 15.79 -19.45
CA GLN A 118 12.77 16.72 -19.99
C GLN A 118 13.60 17.09 -18.78
N ARG A 119 14.88 16.73 -18.82
CA ARG A 119 15.88 17.06 -17.80
C ARG A 119 15.57 18.45 -17.27
N LEU A 120 15.01 18.51 -16.06
CA LEU A 120 15.01 19.70 -15.22
C LEU A 120 16.45 19.84 -14.73
N ALA A 121 17.34 20.13 -15.69
CA ALA A 121 18.70 20.54 -15.48
C ALA A 121 18.74 21.99 -15.95
N ARG A 122 18.57 22.89 -14.98
CA ARG A 122 19.19 24.22 -14.93
C ARG A 122 19.01 24.75 -13.52
#